data_AF-A0A328AFE5-F1
#
_entry.id   AF-A0A328AFE5-F1
#
_cell.length_a   1.000
_cell.length_b   1.000
_cell.length_c   1.000
_cell.angle_alpha   90.00
_cell.angle_beta   90.00
_cell.angle_gamma   90.00
#
_symmetry.space_group_name_H-M   'P 1'
#
loop_
_entity.id
_entity.type
_entity.pdbx_description
1 polymer ?
#
loop_
_entity_poly.entity_id
_entity_poly.type
_entity_poly.pdbx_seq_one_letter_code
_entity_poly.pdbx_strand_id
1 'polypeptide(L)'
;MMTNALRAHRLATLLALGAAVALSGCLTQRVKPTPSKAVADARAHRTAAPAPACPVLGDTASVGFGFGAATIGEVAQPELERVAQLLACHPQVSAVIVGQADGHGTDAEQKTLAQARAEAVAAGLRSRGVAAARLRLVQGAAPPAAEGRLVVMAEGRRW
;
A
#
# COMPACT_ATOMS: atom_id res chain seq x y z
N MET A 1 78.04 -32.57 -55.67
CA MET A 1 76.72 -32.74 -56.32
C MET A 1 75.79 -33.43 -55.32
N MET A 2 74.99 -32.67 -54.55
CA MET A 2 74.10 -33.19 -53.49
C MET A 2 72.69 -32.66 -53.73
N THR A 3 71.85 -33.46 -54.39
CA THR A 3 70.41 -33.19 -54.58
C THR A 3 69.62 -34.29 -53.89
N ASN A 4 69.19 -34.11 -52.63
CA ASN A 4 68.07 -34.93 -52.09
C ASN A 4 67.35 -34.43 -50.83
N ALA A 5 67.69 -33.26 -50.25
CA ALA A 5 67.11 -32.86 -48.96
C ALA A 5 65.71 -32.21 -49.03
N LEU A 6 65.16 -31.94 -50.22
CA LEU A 6 63.97 -31.08 -50.37
C LEU A 6 62.62 -31.80 -50.48
N ARG A 7 62.58 -33.14 -50.55
CA ARG A 7 61.32 -33.90 -50.65
C ARG A 7 60.66 -34.22 -49.29
N ALA A 8 61.43 -34.26 -48.20
CA ALA A 8 60.92 -34.68 -46.89
C ALA A 8 60.04 -33.63 -46.18
N HIS A 9 60.19 -32.34 -46.48
CA HIS A 9 59.46 -31.27 -45.76
C HIS A 9 58.07 -30.95 -46.34
N ARG A 10 57.78 -31.31 -47.60
CA ARG A 10 56.47 -31.01 -48.21
C ARG A 10 55.38 -32.03 -47.88
N LEU A 11 55.75 -33.23 -47.43
CA LEU A 11 54.78 -34.24 -47.01
C LEU A 11 54.35 -34.10 -45.54
N ALA A 12 55.20 -33.56 -44.68
CA ALA A 12 54.88 -33.41 -43.25
C ALA A 12 53.94 -32.22 -42.95
N THR A 13 53.86 -31.22 -43.84
CA THR A 13 53.07 -30.00 -43.61
C THR A 13 51.62 -30.09 -44.09
N LEU A 14 51.24 -31.14 -44.82
CA LEU A 14 49.85 -31.34 -45.26
C LEU A 14 48.98 -32.13 -44.27
N LEU A 15 49.56 -32.74 -43.22
CA LEU A 15 48.82 -33.50 -42.21
C LEU A 15 48.42 -32.69 -40.97
N ALA A 16 48.85 -31.43 -40.85
CA ALA A 16 48.57 -30.61 -39.67
C ALA A 16 47.38 -29.63 -39.83
N LEU A 17 46.79 -29.49 -41.02
CA LEU A 17 45.65 -28.57 -41.25
C LEU A 17 44.26 -29.26 -41.28
N GLY A 18 44.19 -30.58 -41.12
CA GLY A 18 42.93 -31.34 -41.28
C GLY A 18 42.08 -31.54 -40.01
N ALA A 19 42.63 -31.28 -38.82
CA ALA A 19 42.00 -31.76 -37.56
C ALA A 19 41.25 -30.69 -36.75
N ALA A 20 41.14 -29.44 -37.21
CA ALA A 20 40.60 -28.34 -36.39
C ALA A 20 39.18 -27.86 -36.78
N VAL A 21 38.54 -28.41 -37.83
CA VAL A 21 37.29 -27.83 -38.36
C VAL A 21 36.04 -28.66 -38.03
N ALA A 22 36.18 -29.87 -37.47
CA ALA A 22 35.05 -30.80 -37.27
C ALA A 22 34.32 -30.70 -35.90
N LEU A 23 34.55 -29.64 -35.11
CA LEU A 23 33.86 -29.40 -33.82
C LEU A 23 33.00 -28.13 -33.80
N SER A 24 32.81 -27.45 -34.93
CA SER A 24 31.93 -26.28 -35.03
C SER A 24 30.44 -26.66 -35.13
N GLY A 25 30.03 -27.68 -34.40
CA GLY A 25 28.63 -28.09 -34.24
C GLY A 25 28.05 -27.54 -32.94
N CYS A 26 27.17 -26.55 -33.05
CA CYS A 26 26.24 -26.06 -32.02
C CYS A 26 26.81 -25.23 -30.83
N LEU A 27 27.62 -24.21 -31.09
CA LEU A 27 27.56 -22.98 -30.27
C LEU A 27 26.38 -22.11 -30.75
N THR A 28 25.15 -22.62 -30.66
CA THR A 28 23.97 -21.73 -30.69
C THR A 28 23.96 -21.00 -29.37
N GLN A 29 24.55 -19.81 -29.34
CA GLN A 29 24.46 -18.91 -28.20
C GLN A 29 22.97 -18.70 -27.93
N ARG A 30 22.46 -19.30 -26.84
CA ARG A 30 21.11 -18.99 -26.36
C ARG A 30 21.13 -17.55 -25.89
N VAL A 31 20.95 -16.62 -26.81
CA VAL A 31 20.59 -15.25 -26.49
C VAL A 31 19.21 -15.37 -25.88
N LYS A 32 19.12 -15.32 -24.54
CA LYS A 32 17.85 -15.07 -23.87
C LYS A 32 17.49 -13.63 -24.21
N PRO A 33 16.48 -13.38 -25.06
CA PRO A 33 16.13 -12.02 -25.41
C PRO A 33 15.71 -11.31 -24.13
N THR A 34 16.38 -10.21 -23.79
CA THR A 34 15.90 -9.36 -22.70
C THR A 34 14.54 -8.83 -23.12
N PRO A 35 13.47 -9.03 -22.32
CA PRO A 35 12.17 -8.51 -22.66
C PRO A 35 12.27 -7.00 -22.87
N SER A 36 11.57 -6.49 -23.88
CA SER A 36 11.53 -5.05 -24.11
C SER A 36 10.92 -4.35 -22.90
N LYS A 37 11.22 -3.05 -22.75
CA LYS A 37 10.65 -2.22 -21.68
C LYS A 37 9.11 -2.32 -21.63
N ALA A 38 8.45 -2.33 -22.80
CA ALA A 38 7.01 -2.52 -22.90
C ALA A 38 6.52 -3.86 -22.33
N VAL A 39 7.27 -4.95 -22.50
CA VAL A 39 6.93 -6.27 -21.94
C VAL A 39 7.19 -6.32 -20.43
N ALA A 40 8.24 -5.64 -19.95
CA ALA A 40 8.51 -5.51 -18.52
C ALA A 40 7.42 -4.68 -17.82
N ASP A 41 7.03 -3.53 -18.40
CA ASP A 41 5.96 -2.66 -17.90
C ASP A 41 4.61 -3.39 -17.91
N ALA A 42 4.28 -4.10 -19.01
CA ALA A 42 3.06 -4.92 -19.09
C ALA A 42 3.05 -6.12 -18.13
N ARG A 43 4.22 -6.60 -17.68
CA ARG A 43 4.31 -7.63 -16.63
C ARG A 43 4.11 -7.00 -15.26
N ALA A 44 4.76 -5.87 -14.98
CA ALA A 44 4.60 -5.11 -13.75
C ALA A 44 3.14 -4.73 -13.49
N HIS A 45 2.43 -4.24 -14.52
CA HIS A 45 0.99 -3.93 -14.43
C HIS A 45 0.09 -5.16 -14.26
N ARG A 46 0.51 -6.35 -14.73
CA ARG A 46 -0.23 -7.61 -14.52
C ARG A 46 0.01 -8.24 -13.16
N THR A 47 1.14 -7.97 -12.52
CA THR A 47 1.45 -8.40 -11.15
C THR A 47 0.95 -7.44 -10.08
N ALA A 48 0.45 -6.25 -10.45
CA ALA A 48 -0.25 -5.40 -9.51
C ALA A 48 -1.53 -6.12 -9.09
N ALA A 49 -1.62 -6.51 -7.81
CA ALA A 49 -2.85 -7.04 -7.24
C ALA A 49 -3.99 -6.04 -7.55
N PRO A 50 -5.19 -6.53 -7.93
CA PRO A 50 -6.33 -5.65 -8.12
C PRO A 50 -6.47 -4.77 -6.87
N ALA A 51 -6.65 -3.47 -7.06
CA ALA A 51 -6.88 -2.54 -5.96
C ALA A 51 -7.97 -3.14 -5.06
N PRO A 52 -7.81 -3.12 -3.72
CA PRO A 52 -8.80 -3.68 -2.83
C PRO A 52 -10.15 -3.08 -3.16
N ALA A 53 -11.16 -3.94 -3.36
CA ALA A 53 -12.52 -3.49 -3.57
C ALA A 53 -12.91 -2.58 -2.40
N CYS A 54 -13.62 -1.49 -2.71
CA CYS A 54 -14.01 -0.53 -1.70
C CYS A 54 -14.80 -1.21 -0.57
N PRO A 55 -14.44 -0.98 0.70
CA PRO A 55 -15.18 -1.55 1.80
C PRO A 55 -16.63 -1.06 1.78
N VAL A 56 -17.55 -1.97 2.13
CA VAL A 56 -18.98 -1.65 2.24
C VAL A 56 -19.16 -0.56 3.27
N LEU A 57 -19.90 0.48 2.90
CA LEU A 57 -20.24 1.58 3.80
C LEU A 57 -21.25 1.07 4.84
N GLY A 58 -20.89 1.20 6.12
CA GLY A 58 -21.85 1.08 7.21
C GLY A 58 -22.24 2.46 7.74
N ASP A 59 -23.23 2.50 8.63
CA ASP A 59 -23.72 3.76 9.21
C ASP A 59 -22.81 4.29 10.32
N THR A 60 -22.10 3.39 11.01
CA THR A 60 -21.30 3.71 12.21
C THR A 60 -19.91 3.08 12.17
N ALA A 61 -18.91 3.82 12.64
CA ALA A 61 -17.56 3.36 12.95
C ALA A 61 -17.13 3.91 14.32
N SER A 62 -16.07 3.35 14.90
CA SER A 62 -15.53 3.80 16.19
C SER A 62 -14.01 3.91 16.14
N VAL A 63 -13.46 4.90 16.83
CA VAL A 63 -12.03 5.10 17.09
C VAL A 63 -11.85 5.18 18.60
N GLY A 64 -11.15 4.19 19.16
CA GLY A 64 -11.00 4.03 20.60
C GLY A 64 -9.88 4.88 21.20
N PHE A 65 -10.09 5.34 22.44
CA PHE A 65 -9.12 6.08 23.22
C PHE A 65 -8.83 5.41 24.57
N GLY A 66 -7.64 5.68 25.11
CA GLY A 66 -7.33 5.36 26.51
C GLY A 66 -8.17 6.21 27.47
N PHE A 67 -8.33 5.73 28.71
CA PHE A 67 -9.00 6.46 29.78
C PHE A 67 -8.36 7.83 30.00
N GLY A 68 -9.17 8.89 30.05
CA GLY A 68 -8.71 10.27 30.23
C GLY A 68 -7.84 10.81 29.09
N ALA A 69 -7.65 10.05 28.01
CA ALA A 69 -6.75 10.41 26.91
C ALA A 69 -7.52 10.90 25.68
N ALA A 70 -6.93 11.89 25.00
CA ALA A 70 -7.36 12.38 23.69
C ALA A 70 -6.33 12.12 22.58
N THR A 71 -5.23 11.43 22.89
CA THR A 71 -4.23 11.02 21.91
C THR A 71 -4.62 9.67 21.30
N ILE A 72 -4.59 9.57 19.97
CA ILE A 72 -4.85 8.32 19.25
C ILE A 72 -3.63 7.41 19.41
N GLY A 73 -3.78 6.36 20.21
CA GLY A 73 -2.74 5.35 20.40
C GLY A 73 -2.58 4.43 19.19
N GLU A 74 -1.50 3.65 19.16
CA GLU A 74 -1.20 2.72 18.06
C GLU A 74 -2.32 1.72 17.79
N VAL A 75 -2.97 1.24 18.84
CA VAL A 75 -4.08 0.27 18.77
C VAL A 75 -5.26 0.82 17.97
N ALA A 76 -5.49 2.14 17.97
CA ALA A 76 -6.61 2.79 17.30
C ALA A 76 -6.28 3.30 15.88
N GLN A 77 -5.01 3.20 15.45
CA GLN A 77 -4.58 3.60 14.11
C GLN A 77 -5.25 2.77 13.01
N PRO A 78 -5.43 1.44 13.13
CA PRO A 78 -6.13 0.63 12.13
C PRO A 78 -7.58 1.06 11.92
N GLU A 79 -8.32 1.39 12.99
CA GLU A 79 -9.70 1.88 12.88
C GLU A 79 -9.75 3.24 12.18
N LEU A 80 -8.86 4.16 12.56
CA LEU A 80 -8.77 5.47 11.92
C LEU A 80 -8.45 5.35 10.42
N GLU A 81 -7.55 4.44 10.07
CA GLU A 81 -7.19 4.13 8.68
C GLU A 81 -8.39 3.55 7.91
N ARG A 82 -9.12 2.61 8.51
CA ARG A 82 -10.35 2.06 7.93
C ARG A 82 -11.40 3.14 7.64
N VAL A 83 -11.59 4.09 8.57
CA VAL A 83 -12.51 5.23 8.38
C VAL A 83 -12.04 6.12 7.23
N ALA A 84 -10.74 6.42 7.14
CA ALA A 84 -10.20 7.20 6.03
C ALA A 84 -10.41 6.50 4.68
N GLN A 85 -10.19 5.19 4.61
CA GLN A 85 -10.42 4.40 3.40
C GLN A 85 -11.90 4.38 2.99
N LEU A 86 -12.83 4.24 3.93
CA LEU A 86 -14.27 4.36 3.67
C LEU A 86 -14.59 5.73 3.05
N LEU A 87 -14.08 6.81 3.62
CA LEU A 87 -14.35 8.16 3.12
C LEU A 87 -13.67 8.45 1.79
N ALA A 88 -12.52 7.82 1.51
CA ALA A 88 -11.86 7.91 0.21
C ALA A 88 -12.64 7.16 -0.88
N CYS A 89 -13.14 5.96 -0.56
CA CYS A 89 -13.94 5.14 -1.46
C CYS A 89 -15.33 5.70 -1.77
N HIS A 90 -15.91 6.45 -0.82
CA HIS A 90 -17.25 7.02 -0.93
C HIS A 90 -17.19 8.55 -0.87
N PRO A 91 -16.74 9.25 -1.93
CA PRO A 91 -16.48 10.70 -1.92
C PRO A 91 -17.73 11.55 -1.62
N GLN A 92 -18.93 11.04 -1.91
CA GLN A 92 -20.22 11.67 -1.62
C GLN A 92 -20.62 11.62 -0.13
N VAL A 93 -19.95 10.79 0.67
CA VAL A 93 -20.29 10.59 2.08
C VAL A 93 -19.64 11.67 2.95
N SER A 94 -20.36 12.19 3.93
CA SER A 94 -19.80 13.03 4.99
C SER A 94 -19.64 12.25 6.30
N ALA A 95 -18.70 12.65 7.15
CA ALA A 95 -18.51 12.06 8.45
C ALA A 95 -18.98 13.01 9.57
N VAL A 96 -19.75 12.48 10.50
CA VAL A 96 -20.01 13.14 11.79
C VAL A 96 -19.20 12.44 12.86
N ILE A 97 -18.26 13.16 13.44
CA ILE A 97 -17.39 12.67 14.50
C ILE A 97 -18.02 13.06 15.84
N VAL A 98 -18.37 12.05 16.63
CA VAL A 98 -19.06 12.20 17.91
C VAL A 98 -18.06 11.96 19.03
N GLY A 99 -17.68 13.03 19.72
CA GLY A 99 -16.83 12.96 20.90
C GLY A 99 -17.58 12.41 22.11
N GLN A 100 -17.07 11.33 22.70
CA GLN A 100 -17.58 10.76 23.95
C GLN A 100 -16.48 10.66 24.99
N ALA A 101 -16.80 11.11 26.21
CA ALA A 101 -15.91 11.03 27.37
C ALA A 101 -16.26 9.82 28.24
N ASP A 102 -15.43 9.56 29.26
CA ASP A 102 -15.49 8.32 30.04
C ASP A 102 -16.52 8.33 31.19
N GLY A 103 -17.31 9.39 31.36
CA GLY A 103 -18.25 9.61 32.47
C GLY A 103 -17.66 9.92 33.87
N HIS A 104 -16.36 10.20 34.00
CA HIS A 104 -15.71 10.45 35.31
C HIS A 104 -15.23 11.90 35.46
N GLY A 105 -15.46 12.53 36.62
CA GLY A 105 -15.08 13.92 36.88
C GLY A 105 -16.23 14.91 36.65
N THR A 106 -15.91 16.19 36.47
CA THR A 106 -16.91 17.25 36.25
C THR A 106 -17.42 17.27 34.81
N ASP A 107 -18.65 17.76 34.61
CA ASP A 107 -19.22 17.93 33.27
C ASP A 107 -18.34 18.78 32.34
N ALA A 108 -17.64 19.78 32.88
CA ALA A 108 -16.76 20.65 32.11
C ALA A 108 -15.50 19.90 31.62
N GLU A 109 -14.88 19.10 32.49
CA GLU A 109 -13.75 18.24 32.13
C GLU A 109 -14.17 17.21 31.07
N GLN A 110 -15.36 16.63 31.22
CA GLN A 110 -15.88 15.63 30.31
C GLN A 110 -16.26 16.19 28.94
N LYS A 111 -16.83 17.40 28.89
CA LYS A 111 -17.03 18.11 27.62
C LYS A 111 -15.71 18.41 26.93
N THR A 112 -14.71 18.86 27.69
CA THR A 112 -13.37 19.15 27.15
C THR A 112 -12.71 17.89 26.58
N LEU A 113 -12.76 16.78 27.30
CA LEU A 113 -12.23 15.49 26.82
C LEU A 113 -12.95 14.99 25.56
N ALA A 114 -14.29 15.05 25.55
CA ALA A 114 -15.09 14.67 24.38
C ALA A 114 -14.72 15.50 23.15
N GLN A 115 -14.58 16.82 23.30
CA GLN A 115 -14.18 17.71 22.21
C GLN A 115 -12.78 17.35 21.69
N ALA A 116 -11.81 17.19 22.59
CA ALA A 116 -10.43 16.87 22.23
C ALA A 116 -10.33 15.54 21.46
N ARG A 117 -11.12 14.53 21.84
CA ARG A 117 -11.19 13.25 21.10
C ARG A 117 -11.75 13.43 19.69
N ALA A 118 -12.83 14.19 19.53
CA ALA A 118 -13.40 14.46 18.21
C ALA A 118 -12.41 15.23 17.30
N GLU A 119 -11.70 16.20 17.87
CA GLU A 119 -10.65 16.95 17.17
C GLU A 119 -9.47 16.08 16.77
N ALA A 120 -9.03 15.16 17.63
CA ALA A 120 -7.95 14.23 17.33
C ALA A 120 -8.30 13.32 16.15
N VAL A 121 -9.52 12.76 16.12
CA VAL A 121 -10.01 11.96 14.99
C VAL A 121 -10.08 12.81 13.72
N ALA A 122 -10.64 14.02 13.81
CA ALA A 122 -10.73 14.91 12.65
C ALA A 122 -9.35 15.28 12.09
N ALA A 123 -8.37 15.56 12.95
CA ALA A 123 -6.99 15.80 12.55
C ALA A 123 -6.38 14.57 11.88
N GLY A 124 -6.57 13.38 12.47
CA GLY A 124 -6.07 12.12 11.92
C GLY A 124 -6.70 11.71 10.58
N LEU A 125 -7.96 12.08 10.33
CA LEU A 125 -8.61 11.88 9.03
C LEU A 125 -8.12 12.90 7.99
N ARG A 126 -7.93 14.16 8.37
CA ARG A 126 -7.37 15.19 7.48
C ARG A 126 -5.95 14.85 7.05
N SER A 127 -5.11 14.34 7.96
CA SER A 127 -3.74 13.91 7.62
C SER A 127 -3.72 12.75 6.62
N ARG A 128 -4.84 12.04 6.46
CA ARG A 128 -5.05 10.96 5.48
C ARG A 128 -5.79 11.42 4.22
N GLY A 129 -5.94 12.73 4.01
CA GLY A 129 -6.50 13.30 2.79
C GLY A 129 -8.01 13.52 2.80
N VAL A 130 -8.69 13.32 3.93
CA VAL A 130 -10.12 13.66 4.02
C VAL A 130 -10.31 15.17 4.12
N ALA A 131 -11.06 15.75 3.18
CA ALA A 131 -11.32 17.18 3.16
C ALA A 131 -12.07 17.65 4.42
N ALA A 132 -11.62 18.77 5.03
CA ALA A 132 -12.22 19.31 6.25
C ALA A 132 -13.73 19.61 6.10
N ALA A 133 -14.17 20.04 4.91
CA ALA A 133 -15.58 20.30 4.62
C ALA A 133 -16.49 19.06 4.74
N ARG A 134 -15.92 17.84 4.72
CA ARG A 134 -16.65 16.57 4.89
C ARG A 134 -16.74 16.11 6.35
N LEU A 135 -16.08 16.82 7.26
CA LEU A 135 -15.98 16.43 8.68
C LEU A 135 -16.78 17.40 9.53
N ARG A 136 -17.75 16.88 10.28
CA ARG A 136 -18.50 17.65 11.28
C ARG A 136 -18.27 17.06 12.66
N LEU A 137 -17.88 17.89 13.62
CA LEU A 137 -17.64 17.47 15.00
C LEU A 137 -18.88 17.78 15.84
N VAL A 138 -19.27 16.84 16.70
CA VAL A 138 -20.32 17.02 17.69
C VAL A 138 -19.91 16.34 19.00
N GLN A 139 -20.46 16.82 20.12
CA GLN A 139 -20.24 16.22 21.45
C GLN A 139 -21.48 15.47 21.90
N GLY A 140 -21.29 14.39 22.67
CA GLY A 140 -22.36 13.70 23.39
C GLY A 140 -23.06 12.64 22.54
N ALA A 141 -24.36 12.80 22.30
CA ALA A 141 -25.16 11.81 21.59
C ALA A 141 -24.93 11.88 20.08
N ALA A 142 -24.82 10.71 19.45
CA ALA A 142 -24.79 10.64 18.00
C ALA A 142 -26.12 11.17 17.43
N PRO A 143 -26.08 11.95 16.33
CA PRO A 143 -27.31 12.28 15.60
C PRO A 143 -27.94 11.00 15.03
N PRO A 144 -29.25 11.01 14.71
CA PRO A 144 -29.89 9.88 14.04
C PRO A 144 -29.17 9.55 12.74
N ALA A 145 -29.22 8.27 12.33
CA ALA A 145 -28.68 7.84 11.05
C ALA A 145 -29.33 8.64 9.90
N ALA A 146 -28.55 8.99 8.89
CA ALA A 146 -29.09 9.43 7.61
C ALA A 146 -28.22 8.91 6.48
N GLU A 147 -28.83 8.74 5.33
CA GLU A 147 -28.16 8.31 4.11
C GLU A 147 -27.02 9.26 3.73
N GLY A 148 -25.93 8.71 3.16
CA GLY A 148 -24.77 9.49 2.76
C GLY A 148 -23.96 10.07 3.93
N ARG A 149 -24.16 9.55 5.15
CA ARG A 149 -23.45 10.01 6.35
C ARG A 149 -22.93 8.86 7.19
N LEU A 150 -21.63 8.89 7.45
CA LEU A 150 -20.96 7.99 8.39
C LEU A 150 -20.88 8.65 9.76
N VAL A 151 -21.30 7.95 10.81
CA VAL A 151 -21.09 8.39 12.20
C VAL A 151 -19.81 7.74 12.72
N VAL A 152 -18.86 8.54 13.21
CA VAL A 152 -17.58 8.08 13.77
C VAL A 152 -17.57 8.39 15.25
N MET A 153 -17.66 7.37 16.09
CA MET A 153 -17.60 7.50 17.54
C MET A 153 -16.15 7.66 17.98
N ALA A 154 -15.82 8.74 18.68
CA ALA A 154 -14.53 8.98 19.30
C ALA A 154 -14.66 8.73 20.80
N GLU A 155 -14.53 7.48 21.21
CA GLU A 155 -14.95 7.00 22.54
C GLU A 155 -13.80 6.34 23.31
N GLY A 156 -13.92 6.33 24.64
CA GLY A 156 -13.02 5.56 25.49
C GLY A 156 -13.21 4.06 25.31
N ARG A 157 -12.27 3.26 25.85
CA ARG A 157 -12.45 1.80 25.88
C ARG A 157 -13.77 1.43 26.55
N ARG A 158 -14.52 0.54 25.90
CA ARG A 158 -15.66 -0.16 26.47
C ARG A 158 -15.11 -1.36 27.24
N TRP A 159 -15.23 -1.37 28.56
CA TRP A 159 -14.91 -2.49 29.44
C TRP A 159 -16.18 -2.95 30.13
#